data_AF-A0A0B1T0B5-F1
#
_entry.id   AF-A0A0B1T0B5-F1
#
_cell.length_a   1.000
_cell.length_b   1.000
_cell.length_c   1.000
_cell.angle_alpha   90.00
_cell.angle_beta   90.00
_cell.angle_gamma   90.00
#
_symmetry.space_group_name_H-M   'P 1'
#
loop_
_entity.id
_entity.type
_entity.pdbx_description
1 polymer ?
#
loop_
_entity_poly.entity_id
_entity_poly.type
_entity_poly.pdbx_seq_one_letter_code
_entity_poly.pdbx_strand_id
1 'polypeptide(L)'
;LKVVYCCEKNHTPRITSTVKLLLIFKLDNSFFIILGDHGLRGGRVTRTQLGSIEVNNPMFAISVPKKLRRSTTILATLRENAKRLQTTFDIRATLLDILKYQPKRNFTDREYMAFEGEYGSSLLRSQDGTERSCKSLLIPLAYCTCQYPLKEVKRTTDTATAAGTFLIEHINELLGENNVTHICETLSFKHTLSISAYVPEDATKTYHVSVKAQPPSSGEFKVNNLAKKHAFTDFPPFPKRLSRLDNFKKIVFLFLPAIVRQTRGKFEMASSSIDRLDRFGKSGDCVKDSLKHLCYCKVQENSKSTKKP
;
A
#
# COMPACT_ATOMS: atom_id res chain seq x y z
N LEU A 1 15.91 16.69 -19.56
CA LEU A 1 15.17 16.00 -18.47
C LEU A 1 16.19 15.37 -17.54
N LYS A 2 16.01 15.50 -16.22
CA LYS A 2 16.89 14.91 -15.19
C LYS A 2 16.01 14.33 -14.10
N VAL A 3 16.26 13.10 -13.69
CA VAL A 3 15.47 12.38 -12.67
C VAL A 3 16.44 11.84 -11.62
N VAL A 4 16.14 12.09 -10.35
CA VAL A 4 16.85 11.55 -9.19
C VAL A 4 15.91 10.63 -8.45
N TYR A 5 16.33 9.38 -8.29
CA TYR A 5 15.60 8.36 -7.55
C TYR A 5 16.23 8.21 -6.17
N CYS A 6 15.46 8.48 -5.12
CA CYS A 6 15.89 8.30 -3.74
C CYS A 6 15.40 6.94 -3.24
N CYS A 7 16.34 6.06 -2.91
CA CYS A 7 16.09 4.77 -2.29
C CYS A 7 16.75 4.75 -0.91
N GLU A 8 15.98 4.50 0.15
CA GLU A 8 16.48 4.58 1.52
C GLU A 8 17.22 3.29 1.93
N LYS A 9 18.56 3.31 1.91
CA LYS A 9 19.39 2.26 2.51
C LYS A 9 19.80 2.62 3.94
N ASN A 10 18.98 2.23 4.92
CA ASN A 10 19.26 2.18 6.37
C ASN A 10 19.78 3.46 7.07
N HIS A 11 19.88 4.59 6.38
CA HIS A 11 20.25 5.88 6.96
C HIS A 11 19.32 6.99 6.48
N THR A 12 18.97 7.87 7.41
CA THR A 12 18.12 9.04 7.16
C THR A 12 18.65 9.85 5.98
N PRO A 13 17.84 10.12 4.93
CA PRO A 13 18.31 10.84 3.75
C PRO A 13 18.58 12.31 4.07
N ARG A 14 19.81 12.63 4.47
CA ARG A 14 20.31 14.01 4.46
C ARG A 14 20.52 14.45 3.02
N ILE A 15 19.52 15.12 2.45
CA ILE A 15 19.73 16.02 1.32
C ILE A 15 20.57 17.20 1.84
N THR A 16 21.89 17.04 1.82
CA THR A 16 22.83 18.05 2.33
C THR A 16 22.84 19.30 1.48
N SER A 17 23.27 20.42 2.08
CA SER A 17 23.43 21.72 1.40
C SER A 17 24.28 21.65 0.13
N THR A 18 25.18 20.66 0.03
CA THR A 18 26.01 20.37 -1.15
C THR A 18 25.17 20.00 -2.38
N VAL A 19 24.09 19.22 -2.20
CA VAL A 19 23.12 18.92 -3.27
C VAL A 19 22.40 20.20 -3.68
N LYS A 20 22.04 21.05 -2.71
CA LYS A 20 21.34 22.32 -2.96
C LYS A 20 22.16 23.29 -3.84
N LEU A 21 23.49 23.31 -3.72
CA LEU A 21 24.35 24.27 -4.44
C LEU A 21 24.71 23.82 -5.88
N LEU A 22 25.01 22.53 -6.08
CA LEU A 22 25.34 21.97 -7.41
C LEU A 22 24.15 21.91 -8.37
N LEU A 23 22.93 21.90 -7.85
CA LEU A 23 21.70 21.83 -8.66
C LEU A 23 21.28 23.18 -9.27
N ILE A 24 21.64 24.33 -8.69
CA ILE A 24 21.01 25.61 -9.08
C ILE A 24 21.41 26.06 -10.49
N PHE A 25 22.69 26.01 -10.87
CA PHE A 25 23.16 26.52 -12.17
C PHE A 25 22.96 25.54 -13.35
N LYS A 26 22.96 24.22 -13.12
CA LYS A 26 22.86 23.20 -14.20
C LYS A 26 21.44 22.67 -14.44
N LEU A 27 20.40 23.30 -13.89
CA LEU A 27 19.00 22.88 -14.03
C LEU A 27 18.07 23.89 -14.71
N ASP A 28 18.48 25.14 -14.94
CA ASP A 28 17.59 26.20 -15.47
C ASP A 28 16.86 25.82 -16.77
N ASN A 29 17.48 24.97 -17.61
CA ASN A 29 16.93 24.47 -18.88
C ASN A 29 16.44 23.01 -18.80
N SER A 30 16.11 22.47 -17.63
CA SER A 30 15.68 21.07 -17.46
C SER A 30 14.48 20.90 -16.53
N PHE A 31 13.58 19.99 -16.91
CA PHE A 31 12.73 19.34 -15.93
C PHE A 31 13.62 18.51 -15.00
N PHE A 32 13.49 18.74 -13.69
CA PHE A 32 14.21 18.02 -12.64
C PHE A 32 13.20 17.40 -11.69
N ILE A 33 13.27 16.07 -11.53
CA ILE A 33 12.33 15.29 -10.73
C ILE A 33 13.09 14.60 -9.60
N ILE A 34 12.55 14.66 -8.38
CA ILE A 34 12.92 13.80 -7.27
C ILE A 34 11.75 12.84 -7.02
N LEU A 35 12.05 11.55 -6.92
CA LEU A 35 11.06 10.50 -6.62
C LEU A 35 11.61 9.57 -5.54
N GLY A 36 10.85 9.34 -4.47
CA GLY A 36 11.06 8.27 -3.50
C GLY A 36 10.51 6.93 -4.00
N ASP A 37 11.12 5.83 -3.57
CA ASP A 37 10.60 4.48 -3.78
C ASP A 37 9.45 4.12 -2.83
N HIS A 38 9.38 4.81 -1.69
CA HIS A 38 8.30 4.75 -0.71
C HIS A 38 8.18 6.07 0.07
N GLY A 39 7.12 6.21 0.87
CA GLY A 39 7.03 7.29 1.87
C GLY A 39 7.64 6.86 3.20
N LEU A 40 7.23 7.47 4.31
CA LEU A 40 7.94 7.32 5.58
C LEU A 40 7.76 5.94 6.22
N ARG A 41 8.84 5.13 6.23
CA ARG A 41 8.86 3.76 6.78
C ARG A 41 9.53 3.61 8.16
N GLY A 42 10.06 4.70 8.72
CA GLY A 42 10.81 4.70 9.98
C GLY A 42 10.21 5.57 11.10
N GLY A 43 10.61 5.28 12.35
CA GLY A 43 10.26 6.07 13.53
C GLY A 43 8.90 5.74 14.16
N ARG A 44 8.55 6.45 15.24
CA ARG A 44 7.30 6.20 16.01
C ARG A 44 6.03 6.51 15.21
N VAL A 45 6.12 7.40 14.21
CA VAL A 45 4.99 7.88 13.42
C VAL A 45 4.32 6.80 12.59
N THR A 46 5.04 5.76 12.14
CA THR A 46 4.47 4.64 11.37
C THR A 46 3.39 3.86 12.14
N ARG A 47 3.38 3.95 13.47
CA ARG A 47 2.36 3.35 14.35
C ARG A 47 1.04 4.13 14.38
N THR A 48 0.99 5.31 13.78
CA THR A 48 -0.23 6.12 13.65
C THR A 48 -0.97 5.74 12.36
N GLN A 49 -2.29 6.02 12.32
CA GLN A 49 -3.09 5.84 11.10
C GLN A 49 -2.51 6.64 9.92
N LEU A 50 -2.08 7.88 10.16
CA LEU A 50 -1.43 8.72 9.16
C LEU A 50 -0.13 8.09 8.66
N GLY A 51 0.75 7.65 9.57
CA GLY A 51 2.01 6.99 9.20
C GLY A 51 1.82 5.68 8.44
N SER A 52 0.76 4.92 8.74
CA SER A 52 0.40 3.71 7.99
C SER A 52 0.00 3.99 6.55
N ILE A 53 -0.63 5.15 6.29
CA ILE A 53 -0.93 5.64 4.93
C ILE A 53 0.35 6.14 4.27
N GLU A 54 1.18 6.89 5.02
CA GLU A 54 2.39 7.53 4.52
C GLU A 54 3.45 6.51 4.03
N VAL A 55 3.48 5.28 4.55
CA VAL A 55 4.33 4.19 4.00
C VAL A 55 4.14 3.99 2.49
N ASN A 56 2.91 4.19 1.99
CA ASN A 56 2.50 4.04 0.60
C ASN A 56 2.41 5.37 -0.18
N ASN A 57 2.86 6.48 0.41
CA ASN A 57 2.82 7.82 -0.18
C ASN A 57 4.26 8.30 -0.53
N PRO A 58 4.86 7.82 -1.65
CA PRO A 58 6.22 8.21 -2.01
C PRO A 58 6.33 9.70 -2.32
N MET A 59 7.38 10.34 -1.80
CA MET A 59 7.68 11.74 -2.10
C MET A 59 7.91 11.93 -3.61
N PHE A 60 7.15 12.83 -4.23
CA PHE A 60 7.38 13.30 -5.59
C PHE A 60 7.53 14.82 -5.61
N ALA A 61 8.59 15.31 -6.26
CA ALA A 61 8.79 16.73 -6.50
C ALA A 61 9.27 16.96 -7.93
N ILE A 62 8.70 17.97 -8.60
CA ILE A 62 9.08 18.36 -9.97
C ILE A 62 9.40 19.85 -10.05
N SER A 63 10.54 20.16 -10.65
CA SER A 63 10.99 21.50 -11.00
C SER A 63 11.00 21.64 -12.52
N VAL A 64 10.39 22.72 -13.02
CA VAL A 64 10.17 23.00 -14.45
C VAL A 64 11.31 23.90 -14.99
N PRO A 65 11.70 23.83 -16.28
CA PRO A 65 12.64 24.78 -16.87
C PRO A 65 12.22 26.25 -16.65
N LYS A 66 13.18 27.12 -16.28
CA LYS A 66 12.96 28.51 -15.89
C LYS A 66 12.26 29.35 -16.95
N LYS A 67 12.55 29.12 -18.24
CA LYS A 67 11.83 29.73 -19.38
C LYS A 67 10.34 29.37 -19.33
N LEU A 68 10.03 28.08 -19.24
CA LEU A 68 8.65 27.57 -19.24
C LEU A 68 7.85 28.01 -18.00
N ARG A 69 8.50 28.23 -16.84
CA ARG A 69 7.83 28.80 -15.64
C ARG A 69 7.22 30.18 -15.88
N ARG A 70 7.75 30.95 -16.84
CA ARG A 70 7.30 32.31 -17.18
C ARG A 70 6.50 32.36 -18.47
N SER A 71 6.82 31.50 -19.45
CA SER A 71 6.21 31.52 -20.79
C SER A 71 5.06 30.52 -20.99
N THR A 72 4.65 29.77 -19.95
CA THR A 72 3.58 28.77 -20.03
C THR A 72 2.78 28.67 -18.73
N THR A 73 1.59 28.08 -18.80
CA THR A 73 0.72 27.80 -17.65
C THR A 73 1.07 26.51 -16.90
N ILE A 74 2.17 25.82 -17.23
CA ILE A 74 2.55 24.52 -16.63
C ILE A 74 2.55 24.54 -15.09
N LEU A 75 3.01 25.63 -14.47
CA LEU A 75 3.01 25.74 -13.00
C LEU A 75 1.60 25.83 -12.40
N ALA A 76 0.61 26.36 -13.13
CA ALA A 76 -0.77 26.34 -12.70
C ALA A 76 -1.34 24.92 -12.82
N THR A 77 -1.16 24.26 -13.96
CA THR A 77 -1.64 22.88 -14.18
C THR A 77 -1.02 21.88 -13.20
N LEU A 78 0.27 22.00 -12.88
CA LEU A 78 0.92 21.18 -11.85
C LEU A 78 0.32 21.40 -10.45
N ARG A 79 -0.03 22.64 -10.08
CA ARG A 79 -0.68 22.95 -8.81
C ARG A 79 -2.13 22.47 -8.76
N GLU A 80 -2.82 22.47 -9.90
CA GLU A 80 -4.17 21.93 -10.04
C GLU A 80 -4.16 20.41 -9.83
N ASN A 81 -3.31 19.71 -10.57
CA ASN A 81 -3.16 18.26 -10.46
C ASN A 81 -2.65 17.82 -9.09
N ALA A 82 -1.78 18.60 -8.43
CA ALA A 82 -1.29 18.29 -7.08
C ALA A 82 -2.38 18.24 -5.99
N LYS A 83 -3.59 18.76 -6.25
CA LYS A 83 -4.76 18.63 -5.34
C LYS A 83 -5.51 17.31 -5.51
N ARG A 84 -5.26 16.55 -6.58
CA ARG A 84 -5.92 15.29 -6.92
C ARG A 84 -4.99 14.11 -6.61
N LEU A 85 -5.56 12.91 -6.41
CA LEU A 85 -4.79 11.68 -6.21
C LEU A 85 -3.89 11.38 -7.44
N GLN A 86 -2.59 11.19 -7.20
CA GLN A 86 -1.59 10.91 -8.24
C GLN A 86 -0.92 9.55 -8.03
N THR A 87 -0.42 8.97 -9.12
CA THR A 87 0.23 7.66 -9.16
C THR A 87 1.57 7.72 -9.88
N THR A 88 2.37 6.66 -9.74
CA THR A 88 3.58 6.46 -10.55
C THR A 88 3.28 6.28 -12.04
N PHE A 89 2.06 5.87 -12.42
CA PHE A 89 1.63 5.87 -13.82
C PHE A 89 1.48 7.28 -14.39
N ASP A 90 0.97 8.25 -13.60
CA ASP A 90 0.90 9.66 -14.01
C ASP A 90 2.31 10.24 -14.20
N ILE A 91 3.27 9.87 -13.33
CA ILE A 91 4.69 10.24 -13.51
C ILE A 91 5.22 9.66 -14.82
N ARG A 92 4.96 8.39 -15.12
CA ARG A 92 5.39 7.76 -16.38
C ARG A 92 4.80 8.48 -17.61
N ALA A 93 3.49 8.74 -17.61
CA ALA A 93 2.83 9.50 -18.67
C ALA A 93 3.38 10.92 -18.81
N THR A 94 3.74 11.57 -17.70
CA THR A 94 4.40 12.89 -17.67
C THR A 94 5.77 12.86 -18.35
N LEU A 95 6.60 11.84 -18.07
CA LEU A 95 7.90 11.67 -18.71
C LEU A 95 7.75 11.47 -20.23
N LEU A 96 6.77 10.67 -20.65
CA LEU A 96 6.44 10.44 -22.06
C LEU A 96 5.96 11.73 -22.76
N ASP A 97 5.08 12.51 -22.14
CA ASP A 97 4.59 13.80 -22.64
C ASP A 97 5.74 14.81 -22.81
N ILE A 98 6.62 14.94 -21.81
CA ILE A 98 7.82 15.80 -21.85
C ILE A 98 8.74 15.45 -23.01
N LEU A 99 8.95 14.15 -23.29
CA LEU A 99 9.93 13.69 -24.26
C LEU A 99 9.38 13.64 -25.71
N LYS A 100 8.11 13.25 -25.90
CA LYS A 100 7.57 12.90 -27.23
C LYS A 100 6.55 13.91 -27.77
N TYR A 101 5.75 14.54 -26.92
CA TYR A 101 4.56 15.29 -27.35
C TYR A 101 4.68 16.80 -27.12
N GLN A 102 5.07 17.24 -25.92
CA GLN A 102 5.20 18.65 -25.57
C GLN A 102 6.23 19.45 -26.40
N PRO A 103 7.38 18.88 -26.84
CA PRO A 103 8.33 19.63 -27.68
C PRO A 103 7.70 20.12 -28.99
N LYS A 104 6.86 19.31 -29.64
CA LYS A 104 6.15 19.67 -30.88
C LYS A 104 5.06 20.73 -30.68
N ARG A 105 4.68 20.99 -29.43
CA ARG A 105 3.65 21.96 -29.01
C ARG A 105 4.25 23.14 -28.22
N ASN A 106 5.56 23.35 -28.30
CA ASN A 106 6.27 24.40 -27.55
C ASN A 106 5.96 24.43 -26.05
N PHE A 107 5.59 23.28 -25.46
CA PHE A 107 5.14 23.14 -24.08
C PHE A 107 3.92 24.01 -23.69
N THR A 108 3.07 24.46 -24.63
CA THR A 108 1.85 25.23 -24.33
C THR A 108 0.59 24.38 -24.22
N ASP A 109 0.48 23.29 -24.97
CA ASP A 109 -0.69 22.39 -25.05
C ASP A 109 -0.99 21.66 -23.73
N ARG A 110 -1.97 22.19 -22.98
CA ARG A 110 -2.45 21.71 -21.69
C ARG A 110 -3.65 20.75 -21.78
N GLU A 111 -4.23 20.49 -22.95
CA GLU A 111 -5.48 19.72 -23.02
C GLU A 111 -5.29 18.26 -22.58
N TYR A 112 -6.36 17.66 -22.06
CA TYR A 112 -6.36 16.25 -21.67
C TYR A 112 -6.06 15.38 -22.88
N MET A 113 -5.16 14.41 -22.72
CA MET A 113 -4.79 13.48 -23.77
C MET A 113 -4.48 12.12 -23.15
N ALA A 114 -5.20 11.09 -23.58
CA ALA A 114 -4.86 9.71 -23.28
C ALA A 114 -3.64 9.29 -24.12
N PHE A 115 -2.67 8.63 -23.49
CA PHE A 115 -1.49 8.10 -24.18
C PHE A 115 -1.69 6.61 -24.42
N GLU A 116 -1.49 6.15 -25.67
CA GLU A 116 -1.63 4.75 -26.02
C GLU A 116 -0.67 3.87 -25.20
N GLY A 117 -1.22 2.87 -24.50
CA GLY A 117 -0.44 1.95 -23.66
C GLY A 117 -0.07 2.46 -22.27
N GLU A 118 -0.53 3.65 -21.86
CA GLU A 118 -0.30 4.21 -20.53
C GLU A 118 -1.56 4.18 -19.66
N TYR A 119 -1.41 3.91 -18.37
CA TYR A 119 -2.51 3.92 -17.39
C TYR A 119 -2.72 5.28 -16.71
N GLY A 120 -1.73 6.18 -16.79
CA GLY A 120 -1.75 7.48 -16.11
C GLY A 120 -1.91 8.66 -17.06
N SER A 121 -2.19 9.82 -16.48
CA SER A 121 -2.33 11.09 -17.20
C SER A 121 -1.12 12.00 -16.96
N SER A 122 -0.67 12.74 -17.98
CA SER A 122 0.45 13.68 -17.82
C SER A 122 0.09 14.78 -16.82
N LEU A 123 0.92 14.94 -15.79
CA LEU A 123 0.82 15.99 -14.78
C LEU A 123 1.01 17.40 -15.37
N LEU A 124 1.53 17.51 -16.60
CA LEU A 124 1.60 18.79 -17.30
C LEU A 124 0.26 19.19 -17.92
N ARG A 125 -0.67 18.26 -18.18
CA ARG A 125 -1.96 18.50 -18.86
C ARG A 125 -3.10 18.54 -17.86
N SER A 126 -4.28 19.01 -18.28
CA SER A 126 -5.50 18.75 -17.52
C SER A 126 -5.71 17.25 -17.42
N GLN A 127 -6.12 16.80 -16.24
CA GLN A 127 -6.61 15.45 -16.02
C GLN A 127 -8.09 15.41 -16.35
N ASP A 128 -8.58 14.25 -16.78
CA ASP A 128 -9.97 14.03 -17.14
C ASP A 128 -10.94 14.39 -16.00
N GLY A 129 -12.22 14.60 -16.33
CA GLY A 129 -13.25 14.99 -15.36
C GLY A 129 -13.66 13.90 -14.37
N THR A 130 -13.10 12.69 -14.47
CA THR A 130 -13.50 11.57 -13.61
C THR A 130 -12.98 11.72 -12.17
N GLU A 131 -13.75 11.20 -11.22
CA GLU A 131 -13.31 11.15 -9.83
C GLU A 131 -12.11 10.18 -9.69
N ARG A 132 -11.02 10.68 -9.10
CA ARG A 132 -9.75 9.95 -8.98
C ARG A 132 -9.72 9.18 -7.68
N SER A 133 -9.96 7.87 -7.78
CA SER A 133 -10.01 6.90 -6.69
C SER A 133 -9.04 5.76 -6.98
N CYS A 134 -8.70 4.95 -5.96
CA CYS A 134 -7.86 3.77 -6.19
C CYS A 134 -8.44 2.80 -7.23
N LYS A 135 -9.77 2.75 -7.40
CA LYS A 135 -10.44 1.95 -8.44
C LYS A 135 -10.25 2.55 -9.83
N SER A 136 -10.52 3.85 -10.02
CA SER A 136 -10.40 4.50 -11.34
C SER A 136 -8.94 4.65 -11.79
N LEU A 137 -7.98 4.71 -10.86
CA LEU A 137 -6.54 4.80 -11.15
C LEU A 137 -5.80 3.46 -11.11
N LEU A 138 -6.52 2.33 -11.00
CA LEU A 138 -5.95 0.98 -10.96
C LEU A 138 -4.86 0.80 -9.89
N ILE A 139 -4.97 1.53 -8.76
CA ILE A 139 -4.06 1.40 -7.63
C ILE A 139 -4.40 0.08 -6.91
N PRO A 140 -3.48 -0.91 -6.86
CA PRO A 140 -3.71 -2.13 -6.12
C PRO A 140 -3.97 -1.78 -4.67
N LEU A 141 -5.01 -2.35 -4.07
CA LEU A 141 -5.59 -1.71 -2.90
C LEU A 141 -4.65 -1.71 -1.68
N ALA A 142 -3.72 -2.67 -1.59
CA ALA A 142 -2.63 -2.68 -0.60
C ALA A 142 -1.71 -1.44 -0.64
N TYR A 143 -1.75 -0.66 -1.73
CA TYR A 143 -1.07 0.62 -1.91
C TYR A 143 -2.03 1.82 -1.94
N CYS A 144 -3.32 1.61 -1.69
CA CYS A 144 -4.33 2.65 -1.71
C CYS A 144 -4.21 3.55 -0.47
N THR A 145 -4.06 4.85 -0.73
CA THR A 145 -4.02 5.89 0.31
C THR A 145 -5.38 6.56 0.54
N CYS A 146 -6.42 6.25 -0.27
CA CYS A 146 -7.78 6.72 -0.02
C CYS A 146 -8.30 6.16 1.31
N GLN A 147 -8.70 7.06 2.20
CA GLN A 147 -9.44 6.68 3.39
C GLN A 147 -10.89 6.38 3.00
N TYR A 148 -11.36 5.18 3.34
CA TYR A 148 -12.76 4.82 3.22
C TYR A 148 -13.43 4.96 4.59
N PRO A 149 -14.71 5.41 4.65
CA PRO A 149 -15.46 5.45 5.89
C PRO A 149 -15.56 4.05 6.50
N LEU A 150 -15.05 3.92 7.73
CA LEU A 150 -15.19 2.73 8.56
C LEU A 150 -16.24 2.98 9.64
N LYS A 151 -17.11 2.01 9.87
CA LYS A 151 -18.07 1.99 10.98
C LYS A 151 -17.63 0.94 11.98
N GLU A 152 -17.63 1.27 13.27
CA GLU A 152 -17.37 0.29 14.32
C GLU A 152 -18.48 -0.76 14.38
N VAL A 153 -18.09 -2.03 14.49
CA VAL A 153 -19.01 -3.17 14.64
C VAL A 153 -18.92 -3.66 16.09
N LYS A 154 -20.05 -4.01 16.70
CA LYS A 154 -20.05 -4.51 18.09
C LYS A 154 -19.30 -5.84 18.17
N ARG A 155 -18.31 -5.91 19.07
CA ARG A 155 -17.45 -7.09 19.32
C ARG A 155 -18.21 -8.35 19.74
N THR A 156 -19.47 -8.22 20.15
CA THR A 156 -20.37 -9.31 20.58
C THR A 156 -21.27 -9.84 19.47
N THR A 157 -21.12 -9.38 18.22
CA THR A 157 -21.88 -9.90 17.08
C THR A 157 -21.33 -11.22 16.56
N ASP A 158 -22.19 -12.06 15.98
CA ASP A 158 -21.77 -13.30 15.32
C ASP A 158 -20.76 -13.03 14.20
N THR A 159 -20.91 -11.92 13.46
CA THR A 159 -19.92 -11.43 12.48
C THR A 159 -18.56 -11.19 13.12
N ALA A 160 -18.50 -10.55 14.29
CA ALA A 160 -17.25 -10.30 15.00
C ALA A 160 -16.58 -11.59 15.48
N THR A 161 -17.36 -12.54 15.98
CA THR A 161 -16.88 -13.86 16.42
C THR A 161 -16.38 -14.67 15.23
N ALA A 162 -17.18 -14.81 14.17
CA ALA A 162 -16.86 -15.64 13.03
C ALA A 162 -15.68 -15.09 12.19
N ALA A 163 -15.61 -13.77 11.97
CA ALA A 163 -14.47 -13.15 11.30
C ALA A 163 -13.18 -13.25 12.14
N GLY A 164 -13.31 -13.27 13.48
CA GLY A 164 -12.20 -13.46 14.39
C GLY A 164 -11.70 -14.90 14.47
N THR A 165 -12.61 -15.88 14.48
CA THR A 165 -12.29 -17.31 14.39
C THR A 165 -11.57 -17.61 13.07
N PHE A 166 -12.13 -17.14 11.95
CA PHE A 166 -11.53 -17.28 10.61
C PHE A 166 -10.09 -16.75 10.55
N LEU A 167 -9.80 -15.61 11.18
CA LEU A 167 -8.44 -15.06 11.19
C LEU A 167 -7.44 -15.96 11.93
N ILE A 168 -7.86 -16.64 13.02
CA ILE A 168 -7.00 -17.59 13.73
C ILE A 168 -6.82 -18.88 12.92
N GLU A 169 -7.89 -19.41 12.33
CA GLU A 169 -7.85 -20.58 11.44
C GLU A 169 -6.87 -20.34 10.29
N HIS A 170 -6.95 -19.18 9.63
CA HIS A 170 -6.06 -18.83 8.54
C HIS A 170 -4.58 -18.66 8.96
N ILE A 171 -4.29 -18.21 10.20
CA ILE A 171 -2.91 -18.24 10.71
C ILE A 171 -2.40 -19.69 10.82
N ASN A 172 -3.23 -20.61 11.30
CA ASN A 172 -2.86 -22.02 11.38
C ASN A 172 -2.67 -22.64 9.98
N GLU A 173 -3.49 -22.27 8.99
CA GLU A 173 -3.31 -22.64 7.57
C GLU A 173 -1.94 -22.19 7.05
N LEU A 174 -1.58 -20.92 7.22
CA LEU A 174 -0.28 -20.38 6.79
C LEU A 174 0.91 -21.08 7.46
N LEU A 175 0.79 -21.45 8.73
CA LEU A 175 1.79 -22.26 9.44
C LEU A 175 1.86 -23.71 8.91
N GLY A 176 0.72 -24.25 8.46
CA GLY A 176 0.60 -25.55 7.78
C GLY A 176 1.27 -25.56 6.40
N GLU A 177 0.95 -24.60 5.53
CA GLU A 177 1.54 -24.43 4.19
C GLU A 177 3.06 -24.27 4.24
N ASN A 178 3.58 -23.65 5.31
CA ASN A 178 5.01 -23.50 5.55
C ASN A 178 5.67 -24.68 6.28
N ASN A 179 4.92 -25.76 6.54
CA ASN A 179 5.35 -27.00 7.21
C ASN A 179 5.91 -26.81 8.64
N VAL A 180 5.45 -25.80 9.39
CA VAL A 180 5.96 -25.49 10.76
C VAL A 180 5.01 -25.89 11.90
N THR A 181 3.87 -26.53 11.61
CA THR A 181 2.90 -27.02 12.62
C THR A 181 3.46 -28.06 13.61
N HIS A 182 4.57 -28.71 13.28
CA HIS A 182 5.24 -29.62 14.20
C HIS A 182 5.96 -28.86 15.34
N ILE A 183 6.49 -27.66 15.08
CA ILE A 183 7.23 -26.80 16.04
C ILE A 183 6.41 -25.62 16.60
N CYS A 184 5.40 -25.12 15.88
CA CYS A 184 4.50 -24.06 16.34
C CYS A 184 3.24 -24.64 16.98
N GLU A 185 2.79 -24.07 18.08
CA GLU A 185 1.49 -24.34 18.70
C GLU A 185 0.33 -24.02 17.75
N THR A 186 -0.71 -24.85 17.80
CA THR A 186 -1.98 -24.56 17.13
C THR A 186 -2.69 -23.44 17.89
N LEU A 187 -3.00 -22.34 17.20
CA LEU A 187 -3.65 -21.19 17.80
C LEU A 187 -5.17 -21.41 17.89
N SER A 188 -5.77 -21.02 19.02
CA SER A 188 -7.22 -21.05 19.24
C SER A 188 -7.76 -19.65 19.50
N PHE A 189 -8.93 -19.33 18.97
CA PHE A 189 -9.59 -18.04 19.16
C PHE A 189 -10.05 -17.83 20.61
N LYS A 190 -9.79 -16.64 21.18
CA LYS A 190 -10.27 -16.25 22.53
C LYS A 190 -11.40 -15.23 22.44
N HIS A 191 -11.15 -14.11 21.75
CA HIS A 191 -12.17 -13.09 21.45
C HIS A 191 -11.64 -12.08 20.43
N THR A 192 -12.55 -11.38 19.76
CA THR A 192 -12.24 -10.25 18.88
C THR A 192 -11.91 -9.02 19.73
N LEU A 193 -10.79 -8.35 19.43
CA LEU A 193 -10.26 -7.15 20.11
C LEU A 193 -10.84 -5.87 19.52
N SER A 194 -10.95 -5.79 18.19
CA SER A 194 -11.67 -4.74 17.49
C SER A 194 -12.18 -5.24 16.16
N ILE A 195 -13.30 -4.66 15.69
CA ILE A 195 -13.82 -4.89 14.35
C ILE A 195 -14.47 -3.63 13.79
N SER A 196 -14.20 -3.30 12.53
CA SER A 196 -14.86 -2.21 11.82
C SER A 196 -15.12 -2.54 10.36
N ALA A 197 -16.29 -2.17 9.86
CA ALA A 197 -16.77 -2.48 8.51
C ALA A 197 -16.59 -1.29 7.55
N TYR A 198 -16.29 -1.57 6.29
CA TYR A 198 -16.32 -0.56 5.22
C TYR A 198 -17.76 -0.15 4.91
N VAL A 199 -18.04 1.15 4.93
CA VAL A 199 -19.38 1.67 4.64
C VAL A 199 -19.60 1.76 3.11
N PRO A 200 -20.74 1.30 2.57
CA PRO A 200 -21.86 0.65 3.28
C PRO A 200 -21.63 -0.87 3.47
N GLU A 201 -21.85 -1.34 4.70
CA GLU A 201 -21.46 -2.69 5.19
C GLU A 201 -22.18 -3.83 4.46
N ASP A 202 -23.45 -3.64 4.12
CA ASP A 202 -24.30 -4.58 3.38
C ASP A 202 -23.77 -4.86 1.97
N ALA A 203 -23.18 -3.85 1.32
CA ALA A 203 -22.59 -3.95 0.00
C ALA A 203 -21.13 -4.43 0.03
N THR A 204 -20.32 -3.97 1.00
CA THR A 204 -18.89 -4.32 1.05
C THR A 204 -18.63 -5.66 1.74
N LYS A 205 -19.35 -5.97 2.82
CA LYS A 205 -19.15 -7.12 3.71
C LYS A 205 -17.69 -7.37 4.08
N THR A 206 -16.96 -6.28 4.33
CA THR A 206 -15.50 -6.27 4.43
C THR A 206 -15.09 -5.60 5.75
N TYR A 207 -14.38 -6.34 6.62
CA TYR A 207 -14.16 -6.05 8.04
C TYR A 207 -12.69 -6.00 8.49
N HIS A 208 -12.19 -4.84 8.91
CA HIS A 208 -10.92 -4.74 9.65
C HIS A 208 -11.09 -5.44 10.99
N VAL A 209 -10.32 -6.49 11.25
CA VAL A 209 -10.43 -7.30 12.47
C VAL A 209 -9.08 -7.39 13.19
N SER A 210 -9.11 -7.31 14.52
CA SER A 210 -8.05 -7.78 15.40
C SER A 210 -8.57 -8.76 16.45
N VAL A 211 -7.77 -9.73 16.85
CA VAL A 211 -8.16 -10.87 17.69
C VAL A 211 -7.13 -11.20 18.76
N LYS A 212 -7.59 -11.79 19.86
CA LYS A 212 -6.76 -12.41 20.90
C LYS A 212 -6.81 -13.93 20.73
N ALA A 213 -5.66 -14.58 20.70
CA ALA A 213 -5.55 -16.03 20.82
C ALA A 213 -5.61 -16.49 22.30
N GLN A 214 -5.92 -17.76 22.51
CA GLN A 214 -5.84 -18.39 23.83
C GLN A 214 -4.37 -18.65 24.26
N PRO A 215 -4.11 -18.90 25.56
CA PRO A 215 -2.83 -19.43 26.02
C PRO A 215 -2.49 -20.78 25.34
N PRO A 216 -1.20 -21.16 25.23
CA PRO A 216 -0.03 -20.47 25.77
C PRO A 216 0.37 -19.23 24.97
N SER A 217 0.04 -19.17 23.67
CA SER A 217 0.41 -18.06 22.78
C SER A 217 -0.04 -16.69 23.29
N SER A 218 -1.32 -16.57 23.64
CA SER A 218 -1.95 -15.31 24.04
C SER A 218 -1.74 -14.15 23.04
N GLY A 219 -1.32 -14.44 21.80
CA GLY A 219 -0.96 -13.42 20.82
C GLY A 219 -2.14 -12.56 20.38
N GLU A 220 -1.84 -11.31 20.04
CA GLU A 220 -2.78 -10.35 19.46
C GLU A 220 -2.49 -10.21 17.98
N PHE A 221 -3.43 -10.57 17.13
CA PHE A 221 -3.25 -10.59 15.68
C PHE A 221 -4.19 -9.59 15.02
N LYS A 222 -3.72 -8.95 13.94
CA LYS A 222 -4.48 -8.00 13.14
C LYS A 222 -4.12 -8.17 11.67
N VAL A 223 -5.10 -8.08 10.77
CA VAL A 223 -4.81 -8.02 9.33
C VAL A 223 -4.14 -6.68 8.98
N ASN A 224 -3.02 -6.71 8.24
CA ASN A 224 -2.18 -5.52 8.01
C ASN A 224 -2.22 -5.05 6.55
N ASN A 225 -2.47 -3.75 6.34
CA ASN A 225 -2.51 -3.09 5.03
C ASN A 225 -1.25 -3.28 4.15
N LEU A 226 -0.12 -3.67 4.75
CA LEU A 226 1.17 -3.78 4.07
C LEU A 226 1.39 -5.15 3.43
N ALA A 227 1.25 -5.24 2.11
CA ALA A 227 1.64 -6.42 1.34
C ALA A 227 3.15 -6.70 1.48
N LYS A 228 3.51 -7.89 1.98
CA LYS A 228 4.89 -8.39 1.91
C LYS A 228 5.24 -8.78 0.46
N LYS A 229 6.51 -8.66 0.10
CA LYS A 229 7.08 -8.61 -1.28
C LYS A 229 6.89 -9.85 -2.19
N HIS A 230 6.08 -10.85 -1.84
CA HIS A 230 6.13 -12.21 -2.43
C HIS A 230 4.78 -12.74 -2.96
N ALA A 231 4.05 -11.95 -3.74
CA ALA A 231 2.80 -12.41 -4.38
C ALA A 231 2.56 -11.77 -5.78
N PHE A 232 3.62 -11.59 -6.58
CA PHE A 232 3.57 -10.84 -7.85
C PHE A 232 4.04 -11.63 -9.09
N THR A 233 3.92 -12.96 -9.08
CA THR A 233 4.27 -13.82 -10.22
C THR A 233 3.13 -14.04 -11.23
N ASP A 234 1.87 -13.99 -10.78
CA ASP A 234 0.75 -14.54 -11.55
C ASP A 234 -0.37 -13.51 -11.83
N PHE A 235 -0.02 -12.47 -12.58
CA PHE A 235 -1.01 -11.75 -13.39
C PHE A 235 -0.95 -12.26 -14.83
N PRO A 236 -2.03 -12.86 -15.38
CA PRO A 236 -2.07 -13.16 -16.81
C PRO A 236 -2.02 -11.84 -17.61
N PRO A 237 -1.45 -11.85 -18.84
CA PRO A 237 -1.37 -10.66 -19.66
C PRO A 237 -2.77 -10.16 -20.02
N PHE A 238 -3.19 -9.03 -19.44
CA PHE A 238 -4.46 -8.39 -19.78
C PHE A 238 -4.50 -8.08 -21.29
N PRO A 239 -5.58 -8.48 -22.00
CA PRO A 239 -5.61 -8.42 -23.46
C PRO A 239 -5.58 -6.98 -23.98
N LYS A 240 -4.77 -6.75 -25.01
CA LYS A 240 -4.61 -5.47 -25.70
C LYS A 240 -5.84 -5.13 -26.57
N ARG A 241 -7.00 -4.86 -25.97
CA ARG A 241 -8.13 -4.10 -26.56
C ARG A 241 -9.24 -3.91 -25.52
N LEU A 242 -9.50 -2.65 -25.14
CA LEU A 242 -10.72 -2.24 -24.44
C LEU A 242 -11.52 -1.27 -25.32
N SER A 243 -12.10 -1.80 -26.38
CA SER A 243 -13.21 -1.18 -27.09
C SER A 243 -14.52 -1.59 -26.41
N ARG A 244 -15.26 -0.62 -25.84
CA ARG A 244 -16.65 -0.71 -25.32
C ARG A 244 -17.02 -1.99 -24.54
N LEU A 245 -17.15 -1.88 -23.22
CA LEU A 245 -17.79 -2.91 -22.38
C LEU A 245 -18.91 -2.35 -21.48
N ASP A 246 -19.88 -1.70 -22.11
CA ASP A 246 -21.22 -1.52 -21.54
C ASP A 246 -21.98 -2.86 -21.55
N ASN A 247 -21.55 -3.84 -20.73
CA ASN A 247 -22.41 -4.97 -20.29
C ASN A 247 -21.83 -5.94 -19.23
N PHE A 248 -20.73 -5.63 -18.53
CA PHE A 248 -20.27 -6.46 -17.40
C PHE A 248 -21.06 -6.24 -16.09
N LYS A 249 -22.38 -6.50 -16.15
CA LYS A 249 -23.17 -6.90 -14.97
C LYS A 249 -22.82 -8.35 -14.57
N LYS A 250 -21.60 -8.57 -14.03
CA LYS A 250 -21.24 -9.76 -13.23
C LYS A 250 -19.89 -9.58 -12.54
N ILE A 251 -19.96 -9.39 -11.22
CA ILE A 251 -18.92 -9.61 -10.21
C ILE A 251 -17.58 -8.85 -10.44
N VAL A 252 -17.54 -7.61 -9.96
CA VAL A 252 -16.26 -6.92 -9.68
C VAL A 252 -15.80 -7.33 -8.29
N PHE A 253 -14.70 -8.08 -8.19
CA PHE A 253 -14.04 -8.33 -6.91
C PHE A 253 -13.35 -7.04 -6.45
N LEU A 254 -14.00 -6.33 -5.53
CA LEU A 254 -13.34 -5.31 -4.70
C LEU A 254 -12.33 -6.03 -3.80
N PHE A 255 -11.06 -6.08 -4.21
CA PHE A 255 -9.98 -6.62 -3.38
C PHE A 255 -9.56 -5.60 -2.31
N LEU A 256 -10.42 -5.51 -1.27
CA LEU A 256 -10.27 -4.83 0.03
C LEU A 256 -8.79 -4.87 0.55
N PRO A 257 -8.04 -3.81 0.93
CA PRO A 257 -6.67 -4.01 1.42
C PRO A 257 -6.64 -4.56 2.83
N ALA A 258 -6.12 -5.77 3.00
CA ALA A 258 -5.88 -6.35 4.33
C ALA A 258 -7.11 -6.55 5.18
N ILE A 259 -8.13 -7.18 4.60
CA ILE A 259 -9.41 -7.29 5.25
C ILE A 259 -10.02 -8.68 5.10
N VAL A 260 -10.73 -9.12 6.15
CA VAL A 260 -11.60 -10.29 6.13
C VAL A 260 -12.89 -9.93 5.41
N ARG A 261 -13.20 -10.60 4.29
CA ARG A 261 -14.42 -10.37 3.49
C ARG A 261 -15.38 -11.54 3.63
N GLN A 262 -16.68 -11.26 3.73
CA GLN A 262 -17.72 -12.28 3.78
C GLN A 262 -18.41 -12.47 2.41
N THR A 263 -18.16 -13.61 1.78
CA THR A 263 -18.76 -14.00 0.49
C THR A 263 -19.66 -15.23 0.67
N ARG A 264 -20.94 -15.10 0.33
CA ARG A 264 -21.96 -16.18 0.47
C ARG A 264 -21.99 -16.83 1.86
N GLY A 265 -21.80 -16.04 2.92
CA GLY A 265 -21.79 -16.49 4.31
C GLY A 265 -20.44 -17.02 4.82
N LYS A 266 -19.49 -17.34 3.93
CA LYS A 266 -18.12 -17.74 4.30
C LYS A 266 -17.19 -16.52 4.35
N PHE A 267 -16.18 -16.58 5.20
CA PHE A 267 -15.12 -15.58 5.23
C PHE A 267 -13.94 -16.00 4.35
N GLU A 268 -13.25 -15.02 3.77
CA GLU A 268 -12.03 -15.18 3.01
C GLU A 268 -11.06 -14.01 3.29
N MET A 269 -9.77 -14.24 3.09
CA MET A 269 -8.76 -13.17 3.18
C MET A 269 -8.71 -12.40 1.86
N ALA A 270 -8.91 -11.08 1.91
CA ALA A 270 -8.66 -10.19 0.78
C ALA A 270 -7.18 -9.76 0.68
N SER A 271 -6.25 -10.39 1.43
CA SER A 271 -4.85 -9.98 1.55
C SER A 271 -3.93 -11.08 2.10
N SER A 272 -2.62 -10.84 2.01
CA SER A 272 -1.54 -11.80 2.30
C SER A 272 -0.72 -11.51 3.56
N SER A 273 -1.10 -10.55 4.41
CA SER A 273 -0.33 -10.22 5.62
C SER A 273 -1.15 -10.00 6.89
N ILE A 274 -0.59 -10.53 7.97
CA ILE A 274 -1.12 -10.50 9.34
C ILE A 274 0.02 -9.99 10.22
N ASP A 275 -0.26 -8.95 10.99
CA ASP A 275 0.63 -8.43 12.02
C ASP A 275 0.31 -9.02 13.37
N ARG A 276 1.34 -9.10 14.22
CA ARG A 276 1.22 -9.45 15.63
C ARG A 276 1.48 -8.21 16.47
N LEU A 277 0.48 -7.76 17.20
CA LEU A 277 0.38 -6.43 17.81
C LEU A 277 1.17 -6.31 19.11
N ASP A 278 1.16 -7.35 19.94
CA ASP A 278 1.87 -7.41 21.21
C ASP A 278 3.31 -7.93 21.05
N ARG A 279 4.16 -7.81 22.08
CA ARG A 279 5.59 -8.15 22.00
C ARG A 279 5.85 -9.67 22.08
N PHE A 280 6.24 -10.32 20.97
CA PHE A 280 6.55 -11.77 20.96
C PHE A 280 7.91 -12.13 21.55
N GLY A 281 8.90 -11.24 21.47
CA GLY A 281 10.26 -11.57 21.92
C GLY A 281 10.77 -12.84 21.22
N LYS A 282 11.10 -13.87 21.99
CA LYS A 282 11.60 -15.15 21.50
C LYS A 282 10.51 -16.17 21.12
N SER A 283 9.22 -15.87 21.32
CA SER A 283 8.16 -16.89 21.23
C SER A 283 8.08 -17.60 19.89
N GLY A 284 8.56 -17.01 18.80
CA GLY A 284 8.62 -17.63 17.47
C GLY A 284 10.02 -18.01 16.98
N ASP A 285 11.08 -17.96 17.81
CA ASP A 285 12.47 -18.09 17.32
C ASP A 285 12.82 -19.45 16.70
N CYS A 286 11.99 -20.48 16.87
CA CYS A 286 12.11 -21.78 16.21
C CYS A 286 11.82 -21.75 14.69
N VAL A 287 11.28 -20.65 14.13
CA VAL A 287 11.00 -20.51 12.68
C VAL A 287 11.80 -19.39 12.02
N LYS A 288 11.85 -19.41 10.68
CA LYS A 288 12.42 -18.35 9.84
C LYS A 288 11.80 -16.98 10.18
N ASP A 289 12.59 -15.91 10.07
CA ASP A 289 12.18 -14.53 10.41
C ASP A 289 10.88 -14.07 9.73
N SER A 290 10.55 -14.61 8.55
CA SER A 290 9.28 -14.35 7.85
C SER A 290 8.03 -14.78 8.63
N LEU A 291 8.14 -15.78 9.52
CA LEU A 291 7.03 -16.42 10.25
C LEU A 291 7.07 -16.21 11.76
N LYS A 292 8.17 -15.71 12.35
CA LYS A 292 8.33 -15.53 13.81
C LYS A 292 7.19 -14.77 14.49
N HIS A 293 6.62 -13.78 13.81
CA HIS A 293 5.46 -13.02 14.30
C HIS A 293 4.17 -13.86 14.43
N LEU A 294 4.00 -14.97 13.72
CA LEU A 294 2.80 -15.83 13.76
C LEU A 294 2.98 -17.05 14.67
N CYS A 295 4.19 -17.59 14.74
CA CYS A 295 4.49 -18.80 15.50
C CYS A 295 4.60 -18.54 17.00
N TYR A 296 4.07 -19.46 17.80
CA TYR A 296 4.48 -19.67 19.19
C TYR A 296 5.09 -21.08 19.31
N CYS A 297 6.38 -21.18 19.64
CA CYS A 297 7.11 -22.45 19.69
C CYS A 297 6.60 -23.35 20.83
N LYS A 298 6.33 -24.62 20.54
CA LYS A 298 5.92 -25.62 21.55
C LYS A 298 6.97 -25.81 22.65
N VAL A 299 8.24 -25.76 22.25
CA VAL A 299 9.38 -25.70 23.17
C VAL A 299 9.89 -24.26 23.20
N GLN A 300 9.68 -23.58 24.33
CA GLN A 300 10.33 -22.30 24.60
C GLN A 300 11.76 -22.58 25.10
N GLU A 301 12.77 -22.00 24.46
CA GLU A 301 14.13 -22.03 25.01
C GLU A 301 14.16 -21.32 26.37
N ASN A 302 14.31 -22.10 27.44
CA ASN A 302 14.49 -21.54 28.78
C ASN A 302 15.68 -20.57 28.77
N SER A 303 15.43 -19.32 29.19
CA SER A 303 16.46 -18.29 29.32
C SER A 303 17.38 -18.61 30.51
N LYS A 304 18.24 -19.62 30.36
CA LYS A 304 19.43 -19.73 31.22
C LYS A 304 20.29 -18.51 30.96
N SER A 305 20.50 -17.73 32.00
CA SER A 305 21.24 -16.49 31.95
C SER A 305 22.70 -16.76 31.59
N THR A 306 23.07 -16.52 30.34
CA THR A 306 24.46 -16.25 29.98
C THR A 306 24.83 -14.86 30.52
N LYS A 307 24.99 -14.76 31.84
CA LYS A 307 25.93 -13.78 32.41
C LYS A 307 27.28 -14.12 31.79
N LYS A 308 27.73 -13.29 30.85
CA LYS A 308 29.10 -13.33 30.38
C LYS A 308 30.02 -13.06 31.58
N PRO A 309 31.13 -13.80 31.74
CA PRO A 309 32.22 -13.37 32.61
C PRO A 309 32.82 -12.05 32.11
#